data_AF-A0A965R8L4-F1
#
_entry.id   AF-A0A965R8L4-F1
#
_cell.length_a   1.000
_cell.length_b   1.000
_cell.length_c   1.000
_cell.angle_alpha   90.00
_cell.angle_beta   90.00
_cell.angle_gamma   90.00
#
_symmetry.space_group_name_H-M   'P 1'
#
loop_
_entity.id
_entity.type
_entity.pdbx_description
1 polymer ?
#
loop_
_entity_poly.entity_id
_entity_poly.type
_entity_poly.pdbx_seq_one_letter_code
_entity_poly.pdbx_strand_id
1 'polypeptide(L)'
;MKAAKQKANKGLAFNRQYTSDSQTPYEQFSYDYRTSVIRNPNGEKVFEMTDVEVPSHWSQIATDILAQKYFRKAGVPQADGSLGRETSVKQVAHRLADCWRTWGYQYGYFASEKDAQVFYDELVYSILMQSCAPNSPQWFNTGLFNSYGINGKAQGHFYVDPITGKLERSKNAYERPQPHACFILSVDDDLVNEGGIMDLWVREARIFKYGSGVGTNYSNIRAEGEKLSGGGTSSGLMSFLKIGDRAAGAIKSGGTTRRAAKMVCLDLDHPEIIDFIDWKVEEEKKVAALIAAGYASDYEGEAYKTVSGQNSNNSVRIPNEFFRRLANNEDWEMTGRSDGKVMKKI
;
A
#
# COMPACT_ATOMS: atom_id res chain seq x y z
N MET A 1 18.17 9.12 38.50
CA MET A 1 18.34 7.69 38.86
C MET A 1 17.00 7.11 39.29
N LYS A 2 16.45 6.21 38.47
CA LYS A 2 15.72 4.99 38.84
C LYS A 2 15.64 4.17 37.56
N ALA A 3 16.69 3.38 37.32
CA ALA A 3 16.70 2.40 36.26
C ALA A 3 15.52 1.45 36.52
N ALA A 4 14.57 1.41 35.60
CA ALA A 4 13.57 0.35 35.59
C ALA A 4 14.34 -0.98 35.52
N LYS A 5 14.14 -1.85 36.51
CA LYS A 5 14.64 -3.23 36.49
C LYS A 5 14.09 -3.90 35.22
N GLN A 6 14.90 -3.99 34.18
CA GLN A 6 14.63 -4.88 33.05
C GLN A 6 14.55 -6.29 33.62
N LYS A 7 13.35 -6.89 33.58
CA LYS A 7 13.21 -8.35 33.64
C LYS A 7 14.19 -8.90 32.61
N ALA A 8 15.06 -9.83 33.02
CA ALA A 8 15.91 -10.57 32.10
C ALA A 8 14.99 -11.31 31.12
N ASN A 9 14.71 -10.69 29.98
CA ASN A 9 13.83 -11.26 28.98
C ASN A 9 14.68 -12.32 28.29
N LYS A 10 14.46 -13.59 28.61
CA LYS A 10 14.95 -14.68 27.77
C LYS A 10 14.30 -14.43 26.41
N GLY A 11 15.11 -14.13 25.39
CA GLY A 11 14.61 -13.84 24.04
C GLY A 11 13.76 -14.99 23.49
N LEU A 12 13.22 -14.80 22.29
CA LEU A 12 12.43 -15.83 21.61
C LEU A 12 13.34 -17.01 21.22
N ALA A 13 12.92 -18.21 21.60
CA ALA A 13 13.53 -19.46 21.18
C ALA A 13 12.71 -20.08 20.02
N PHE A 14 13.38 -20.66 19.04
CA PHE A 14 12.77 -21.22 17.85
C PHE A 14 13.16 -22.68 17.65
N ASN A 15 12.16 -23.52 17.38
CA ASN A 15 12.36 -24.92 17.01
C ASN A 15 12.20 -25.07 15.50
N ARG A 16 13.08 -25.86 14.87
CA ARG A 16 12.92 -26.25 13.47
C ARG A 16 11.65 -27.09 13.30
N GLN A 17 10.89 -26.81 12.25
CA GLN A 17 9.65 -27.53 11.90
C GLN A 17 9.78 -28.16 10.51
N TYR A 18 10.26 -27.38 9.54
CA TYR A 18 10.37 -27.83 8.15
C TYR A 18 11.81 -27.89 7.64
N THR A 19 12.75 -27.31 8.39
CA THR A 19 14.17 -27.28 8.05
C THR A 19 14.98 -28.22 8.93
N SER A 20 16.24 -28.46 8.56
CA SER A 20 17.17 -29.29 9.33
C SER A 20 18.52 -28.59 9.50
N ASP A 21 19.32 -29.05 10.46
CA ASP A 21 20.70 -28.56 10.65
C ASP A 21 21.68 -29.15 9.62
N SER A 22 21.29 -30.20 8.87
CA SER A 22 22.17 -30.91 7.94
C SER A 22 22.24 -30.30 6.53
N GLN A 23 21.29 -29.44 6.16
CA GLN A 23 21.23 -28.80 4.85
C GLN A 23 20.54 -27.44 4.95
N THR A 24 20.85 -26.53 4.02
CA THR A 24 20.20 -25.23 3.91
C THR A 24 18.75 -25.36 3.42
N PRO A 25 17.86 -24.40 3.72
CA PRO A 25 16.49 -24.42 3.20
C PRO A 25 16.43 -24.42 1.66
N TYR A 26 17.44 -23.90 0.96
CA TYR A 26 17.51 -23.90 -0.50
C TYR A 26 17.76 -25.30 -1.07
N GLU A 27 18.56 -26.13 -0.41
CA GLU A 27 18.89 -27.49 -0.86
C GLU A 27 17.71 -28.46 -0.74
N GLN A 28 16.65 -28.08 -0.04
CA GLN A 28 15.44 -28.90 0.12
C GLN A 28 14.48 -28.84 -1.08
N PHE A 29 14.79 -28.02 -2.10
CA PHE A 29 13.95 -27.84 -3.29
C PHE A 29 14.74 -28.11 -4.57
N SER A 30 14.07 -28.64 -5.58
CA SER A 30 14.54 -28.60 -6.97
C SER A 30 14.13 -27.29 -7.63
N TYR A 31 14.92 -26.81 -8.59
CA TYR A 31 14.69 -25.53 -9.28
C TYR A 31 14.67 -25.70 -10.79
N ASP A 32 13.81 -24.91 -11.44
CA ASP A 32 13.76 -24.76 -12.89
C ASP A 32 14.16 -23.34 -13.28
N TYR A 33 14.69 -23.20 -14.49
CA TYR A 33 14.89 -21.92 -15.17
C TYR A 33 13.78 -21.70 -16.18
N ARG A 34 13.06 -20.59 -16.06
CA ARG A 34 11.89 -20.30 -16.89
C ARG A 34 11.97 -18.91 -17.50
N THR A 35 11.23 -18.72 -18.59
CA THR A 35 11.10 -17.42 -19.25
C THR A 35 9.75 -16.81 -18.90
N SER A 36 9.75 -15.56 -18.43
CA SER A 36 8.56 -14.74 -18.24
C SER A 36 8.40 -13.77 -19.40
N VAL A 37 7.26 -13.80 -20.10
CA VAL A 37 6.96 -12.92 -21.24
C VAL A 37 5.65 -12.18 -21.01
N ILE A 38 5.65 -10.86 -21.21
CA ILE A 38 4.42 -10.05 -21.33
C ILE A 38 4.18 -9.78 -22.80
N ARG A 39 2.94 -10.02 -23.24
CA ARG A 39 2.44 -9.55 -24.53
C ARG A 39 1.36 -8.51 -24.32
N ASN A 40 1.32 -7.49 -25.18
CA ASN A 40 0.17 -6.59 -25.25
C ASN A 40 -1.01 -7.31 -25.96
N PRO A 41 -2.20 -6.69 -26.04
CA PRO A 41 -3.35 -7.28 -26.74
C PRO A 41 -3.10 -7.55 -28.24
N ASN A 42 -2.13 -6.88 -28.88
CA ASN A 42 -1.77 -7.11 -30.28
C ASN A 42 -0.76 -8.27 -30.46
N GLY A 43 -0.31 -8.90 -29.37
CA GLY A 43 0.60 -10.06 -29.36
C GLY A 43 2.09 -9.73 -29.31
N GLU A 44 2.47 -8.46 -29.43
CA GLU A 44 3.87 -7.99 -29.34
C GLU A 44 4.41 -8.15 -27.92
N LYS A 45 5.67 -8.59 -27.81
CA LYS A 45 6.36 -8.75 -26.53
C LYS A 45 6.70 -7.36 -25.95
N VAL A 46 6.11 -7.03 -24.81
CA VAL A 46 6.36 -5.78 -24.06
C VAL A 46 7.46 -5.96 -23.03
N PHE A 47 7.64 -7.18 -22.52
CA PHE A 47 8.66 -7.52 -21.54
C PHE A 47 9.03 -8.98 -21.71
N GLU A 48 10.31 -9.28 -21.60
CA GLU A 48 10.83 -10.64 -21.58
C GLU A 48 11.96 -10.72 -20.56
N MET A 49 11.92 -11.78 -19.76
CA MET A 49 12.98 -12.12 -18.83
C MET A 49 13.23 -13.61 -18.90
N THR A 50 14.39 -13.99 -19.42
CA THR A 50 14.87 -15.37 -19.44
C THR A 50 15.54 -15.70 -18.11
N ASP A 51 15.75 -17.01 -17.88
CA ASP A 51 16.58 -17.52 -16.79
C ASP A 51 16.07 -17.14 -15.39
N VAL A 52 14.74 -17.10 -15.23
CA VAL A 52 14.09 -16.91 -13.92
C VAL A 52 14.18 -18.21 -13.14
N GLU A 53 14.98 -18.23 -12.07
CA GLU A 53 15.15 -19.40 -11.20
C GLU A 53 14.05 -19.45 -10.12
N VAL A 54 13.24 -20.52 -10.14
CA VAL A 54 12.15 -20.78 -9.17
C VAL A 54 12.07 -22.26 -8.82
N PRO A 55 11.51 -22.63 -7.65
CA PRO A 55 11.24 -24.03 -7.33
C PRO A 55 10.40 -24.71 -8.40
N SER A 56 10.73 -25.95 -8.77
CA SER A 56 10.07 -26.65 -9.88
C SER A 56 8.56 -26.81 -9.68
N HIS A 57 8.09 -26.85 -8.43
CA HIS A 57 6.67 -26.96 -8.09
C HIS A 57 5.87 -25.66 -8.28
N TRP A 58 6.53 -24.50 -8.46
CA TRP A 58 5.82 -23.25 -8.73
C TRP A 58 5.11 -23.32 -10.09
N SER A 59 4.00 -22.61 -10.25
CA SER A 59 3.35 -22.48 -11.55
C SER A 59 4.05 -21.44 -12.43
N GLN A 60 3.86 -21.51 -13.75
CA GLN A 60 4.35 -20.46 -14.66
C GLN A 60 3.76 -19.09 -14.31
N ILE A 61 2.50 -19.02 -13.88
CA ILE A 61 1.86 -17.77 -13.45
C ILE A 61 2.59 -17.17 -12.23
N ALA A 62 3.01 -18.00 -11.27
CA ALA A 62 3.78 -17.53 -10.12
C ALA A 62 5.16 -16.99 -10.56
N THR A 63 5.83 -17.67 -11.49
CA THR A 63 7.07 -17.21 -12.12
C THR A 63 6.90 -15.85 -12.78
N ASP A 64 5.84 -15.69 -13.59
CA ASP A 64 5.53 -14.45 -14.31
C ASP A 64 5.27 -13.30 -13.32
N ILE A 65 4.46 -13.53 -12.29
CA ILE A 65 4.18 -12.51 -11.27
C ILE A 65 5.45 -12.11 -10.52
N LEU A 66 6.27 -13.08 -10.09
CA LEU A 66 7.54 -12.83 -9.42
C LEU A 66 8.46 -11.96 -10.28
N ALA A 67 8.72 -12.37 -11.52
CA ALA A 67 9.63 -11.67 -12.42
C ALA A 67 9.14 -10.27 -12.77
N GLN A 68 7.82 -10.09 -12.97
CA GLN A 68 7.26 -8.83 -13.42
C GLN A 68 7.10 -7.79 -12.31
N LYS A 69 6.71 -8.26 -11.11
CA LYS A 69 6.26 -7.40 -10.00
C LYS A 69 7.25 -7.32 -8.86
N TYR A 70 7.89 -8.44 -8.50
CA TYR A 70 8.58 -8.57 -7.22
C TYR A 70 10.10 -8.60 -7.35
N PHE A 71 10.64 -9.01 -8.48
CA PHE A 71 12.06 -8.84 -8.76
C PHE A 71 12.44 -7.36 -8.84
N ARG A 72 13.47 -7.02 -8.07
CA ARG A 72 14.15 -5.74 -8.17
C ARG A 72 14.82 -5.64 -9.53
N LYS A 73 14.45 -4.61 -10.28
CA LYS A 73 14.85 -4.46 -11.69
C LYS A 73 16.21 -3.80 -11.91
N ALA A 74 16.78 -3.16 -10.89
CA ALA A 74 18.04 -2.42 -11.00
C ALA A 74 18.71 -2.21 -9.63
N GLY A 75 20.03 -2.04 -9.66
CA GLY A 75 20.85 -1.70 -8.49
C GLY A 75 21.25 -2.90 -7.63
N VAL A 76 20.99 -4.13 -8.09
CA VAL A 76 21.37 -5.36 -7.38
C VAL A 76 22.82 -5.70 -7.73
N PRO A 77 23.74 -5.74 -6.76
CA PRO A 77 25.14 -6.11 -7.01
C PRO A 77 25.26 -7.49 -7.64
N GLN A 78 26.10 -7.59 -8.67
CA GLN A 78 26.42 -8.84 -9.37
C GLN A 78 27.84 -9.30 -9.02
N ALA A 79 28.12 -10.59 -9.24
CA ALA A 79 29.43 -11.17 -8.93
C ALA A 79 30.59 -10.56 -9.73
N ASP A 80 30.30 -10.01 -10.92
CA ASP A 80 31.26 -9.31 -11.78
C ASP A 80 31.51 -7.84 -11.36
N GLY A 81 30.89 -7.40 -10.26
CA GLY A 81 30.98 -6.03 -9.75
C GLY A 81 30.02 -5.04 -10.41
N SER A 82 29.24 -5.46 -11.42
CA SER A 82 28.21 -4.62 -12.04
C SER A 82 26.95 -4.53 -11.18
N LEU A 83 26.04 -3.62 -11.57
CA LEU A 83 24.71 -3.50 -10.98
C LEU A 83 23.66 -4.02 -11.97
N GLY A 84 22.86 -4.98 -11.53
CA GLY A 84 21.84 -5.64 -12.31
C GLY A 84 20.50 -5.73 -11.60
N ARG A 85 19.82 -6.86 -11.81
CA ARG A 85 18.48 -7.19 -11.29
C ARG A 85 18.50 -8.50 -10.51
N GLU A 86 17.44 -8.75 -9.75
CA GLU A 86 17.15 -10.08 -9.23
C GLU A 86 16.72 -10.99 -10.40
N THR A 87 17.19 -12.23 -10.41
CA THR A 87 16.86 -13.28 -11.39
C THR A 87 16.40 -14.57 -10.73
N SER A 88 16.58 -14.72 -9.42
CA SER A 88 16.23 -15.90 -8.65
C SER A 88 15.31 -15.57 -7.49
N VAL A 89 14.32 -16.41 -7.23
CA VAL A 89 13.51 -16.29 -6.00
C VAL A 89 14.35 -16.43 -4.73
N LYS A 90 15.52 -17.10 -4.80
CA LYS A 90 16.43 -17.23 -3.66
C LYS A 90 16.89 -15.86 -3.17
N GLN A 91 17.16 -14.93 -4.09
CA GLN A 91 17.55 -13.56 -3.77
C GLN A 91 16.43 -12.82 -3.01
N VAL A 92 15.19 -12.99 -3.46
CA VAL A 92 14.00 -12.40 -2.83
C VAL A 92 13.75 -12.99 -1.45
N ALA A 93 13.75 -14.32 -1.32
CA ALA A 93 13.56 -15.00 -0.05
C ALA A 93 14.65 -14.60 0.96
N HIS A 94 15.91 -14.56 0.52
CA HIS A 94 17.04 -14.13 1.32
C HIS A 94 16.85 -12.70 1.84
N ARG A 95 16.62 -11.71 0.96
CA ARG A 95 16.56 -10.32 1.42
C ARG A 95 15.41 -10.06 2.39
N LEU A 96 14.30 -10.78 2.23
CA LEU A 96 13.16 -10.70 3.15
C LEU A 96 13.53 -11.29 4.52
N ALA A 97 13.91 -12.57 4.53
CA ALA A 97 14.20 -13.30 5.75
C ALA A 97 15.40 -12.71 6.51
N ASP A 98 16.47 -12.34 5.80
CA ASP A 98 17.67 -11.77 6.41
C ASP A 98 17.42 -10.38 6.99
N CYS A 99 16.63 -9.54 6.32
CA CYS A 99 16.25 -8.25 6.88
C CYS A 99 15.48 -8.42 8.19
N TRP A 100 14.50 -9.33 8.26
CA TRP A 100 13.76 -9.58 9.49
C TRP A 100 14.65 -10.18 10.59
N ARG A 101 15.52 -11.14 10.24
CA ARG A 101 16.50 -11.73 11.16
C ARG A 101 17.44 -10.67 11.72
N THR A 102 18.03 -9.84 10.87
CA THR A 102 19.00 -8.81 11.26
C THR A 102 18.38 -7.79 12.21
N TRP A 103 17.16 -7.33 11.93
CA TRP A 103 16.44 -6.44 12.85
C TRP A 103 16.10 -7.14 14.16
N GLY A 104 15.58 -8.36 14.12
CA GLY A 104 15.30 -9.13 15.33
C GLY A 104 16.54 -9.31 16.20
N TYR A 105 17.69 -9.57 15.58
CA TYR A 105 18.97 -9.73 16.26
C TYR A 105 19.45 -8.40 16.88
N GLN A 106 19.47 -7.32 16.09
CA GLN A 106 19.92 -6.00 16.52
C GLN A 106 19.14 -5.47 17.74
N TYR A 107 17.84 -5.78 17.82
CA TYR A 107 16.98 -5.32 18.92
C TYR A 107 16.72 -6.38 20.00
N GLY A 108 17.51 -7.46 20.02
CA GLY A 108 17.50 -8.43 21.12
C GLY A 108 16.24 -9.31 21.21
N TYR A 109 15.58 -9.59 20.08
CA TYR A 109 14.39 -10.43 20.05
C TYR A 109 14.69 -11.92 20.22
N PHE A 110 15.88 -12.40 19.86
CA PHE A 110 16.22 -13.83 19.89
C PHE A 110 16.93 -14.23 21.18
N ALA A 111 16.68 -15.45 21.67
CA ALA A 111 17.39 -16.01 22.82
C ALA A 111 18.85 -16.33 22.52
N SER A 112 19.17 -16.71 21.27
CA SER A 112 20.51 -17.04 20.82
C SER A 112 20.69 -16.77 19.31
N GLU A 113 21.93 -16.80 18.83
CA GLU A 113 22.23 -16.77 17.40
C GLU A 113 21.64 -17.99 16.67
N LYS A 114 21.59 -19.15 17.33
CA LYS A 114 20.96 -20.35 16.78
C LYS A 114 19.47 -20.12 16.54
N ASP A 115 18.77 -19.48 17.47
CA ASP A 115 17.35 -19.15 17.34
C ASP A 115 17.10 -18.17 16.18
N ALA A 116 17.98 -17.19 15.99
CA ALA A 116 17.92 -16.28 14.85
C ALA A 116 18.13 -17.00 13.51
N GLN A 117 19.03 -17.98 13.48
CA GLN A 117 19.27 -18.79 12.27
C GLN A 117 18.08 -19.70 11.95
N VAL A 118 17.51 -20.38 12.95
CA VAL A 118 16.29 -21.20 12.78
C VAL A 118 15.14 -20.34 12.24
N PHE A 119 14.95 -19.14 12.80
CA PHE A 119 13.94 -18.19 12.31
C PHE A 119 14.13 -17.86 10.82
N TYR A 120 15.36 -17.57 10.39
CA TYR A 120 15.65 -17.31 8.98
C TYR A 120 15.41 -18.53 8.09
N ASP A 121 15.89 -19.70 8.50
CA ASP A 121 15.78 -20.92 7.70
C ASP A 121 14.30 -21.29 7.47
N GLU A 122 13.48 -21.27 8.53
CA GLU A 122 12.05 -21.56 8.46
C GLU A 122 11.29 -20.55 7.58
N LEU A 123 11.68 -19.28 7.60
CA LEU A 123 11.08 -18.25 6.73
C LEU A 123 11.45 -18.43 5.26
N VAL A 124 12.72 -18.70 4.96
CA VAL A 124 13.17 -18.99 3.59
C VAL A 124 12.42 -20.21 3.07
N TYR A 125 12.34 -21.29 3.85
CA TYR A 125 11.56 -22.46 3.49
C TYR A 125 10.10 -22.11 3.22
N SER A 126 9.45 -21.38 4.12
CA SER A 126 8.03 -21.03 4.01
C SER A 126 7.71 -20.19 2.77
N ILE A 127 8.60 -19.27 2.41
CA ILE A 127 8.49 -18.46 1.18
C ILE A 127 8.64 -19.35 -0.06
N LEU A 128 9.66 -20.21 -0.08
CA LEU A 128 9.94 -21.09 -1.23
C LEU A 128 8.86 -22.17 -1.42
N MET A 129 8.31 -22.69 -0.34
CA MET A 129 7.19 -23.65 -0.35
C MET A 129 5.83 -23.00 -0.67
N GLN A 130 5.76 -21.66 -0.69
CA GLN A 130 4.52 -20.89 -0.76
C GLN A 130 3.52 -21.21 0.36
N SER A 131 3.99 -21.67 1.53
CA SER A 131 3.14 -21.94 2.70
C SER A 131 2.81 -20.66 3.48
N CYS A 132 3.62 -19.62 3.34
CA CYS A 132 3.37 -18.29 3.88
C CYS A 132 3.94 -17.21 2.94
N ALA A 133 3.18 -16.14 2.75
CA ALA A 133 3.61 -14.99 1.96
C ALA A 133 3.25 -13.69 2.68
N PRO A 134 4.18 -12.74 2.85
CA PRO A 134 3.87 -11.44 3.42
C PRO A 134 3.13 -10.56 2.40
N ASN A 135 2.58 -9.44 2.85
CA ASN A 135 1.90 -8.48 1.97
C ASN A 135 2.85 -7.87 0.92
N SER A 136 2.32 -7.42 -0.24
CA SER A 136 3.14 -7.01 -1.40
C SER A 136 4.22 -5.94 -1.13
N PRO A 137 4.00 -4.88 -0.34
CA PRO A 137 5.07 -3.94 0.02
C PRO A 137 6.32 -4.56 0.65
N GLN A 138 6.18 -5.68 1.35
CA GLN A 138 7.33 -6.44 1.87
C GLN A 138 8.20 -6.91 0.71
N TRP A 139 7.58 -7.56 -0.27
CA TRP A 139 8.26 -8.01 -1.48
C TRP A 139 8.89 -6.86 -2.27
N PHE A 140 8.32 -5.65 -2.27
CA PHE A 140 8.92 -4.54 -3.01
C PHE A 140 10.13 -3.91 -2.32
N ASN A 141 10.08 -3.74 -1.00
CA ASN A 141 10.96 -2.81 -0.29
C ASN A 141 11.87 -3.46 0.76
N THR A 142 11.44 -4.57 1.36
CA THR A 142 12.15 -5.18 2.49
C THR A 142 13.47 -5.78 2.03
N GLY A 143 14.54 -5.48 2.78
CA GLY A 143 15.87 -6.04 2.54
C GLY A 143 16.67 -5.42 1.41
N LEU A 144 16.15 -4.44 0.67
CA LEU A 144 16.90 -3.78 -0.40
C LEU A 144 18.17 -3.08 0.12
N PHE A 145 18.06 -2.34 1.22
CA PHE A 145 19.23 -1.74 1.85
C PHE A 145 20.09 -2.79 2.56
N ASN A 146 19.48 -3.64 3.39
CA ASN A 146 20.18 -4.63 4.20
C ASN A 146 21.03 -5.60 3.37
N SER A 147 20.50 -6.09 2.24
CA SER A 147 21.15 -7.16 1.46
C SER A 147 21.95 -6.64 0.28
N TYR A 148 21.57 -5.48 -0.28
CA TYR A 148 22.18 -4.94 -1.50
C TYR A 148 22.83 -3.57 -1.31
N GLY A 149 22.75 -2.96 -0.12
CA GLY A 149 23.20 -1.60 0.11
C GLY A 149 22.43 -0.55 -0.69
N ILE A 150 21.28 -0.91 -1.29
CA ILE A 150 20.50 0.01 -2.12
C ILE A 150 19.94 1.11 -1.23
N ASN A 151 20.51 2.28 -1.40
CA ASN A 151 20.06 3.50 -0.76
C ASN A 151 19.11 4.28 -1.71
N GLY A 152 18.44 5.31 -1.21
CA GLY A 152 17.63 6.19 -2.05
C GLY A 152 17.42 7.56 -1.43
N LYS A 153 17.20 8.60 -2.24
CA LYS A 153 16.96 9.96 -1.73
C LYS A 153 15.82 9.96 -0.72
N ALA A 154 15.99 10.66 0.41
CA ALA A 154 14.91 10.86 1.38
C ALA A 154 13.65 11.40 0.68
N GLN A 155 12.49 10.82 1.01
CA GLN A 155 11.19 11.22 0.44
C GLN A 155 10.21 11.71 1.51
N GLY A 156 10.70 11.94 2.74
CA GLY A 156 9.88 12.41 3.85
C GLY A 156 9.08 11.33 4.58
N HIS A 157 9.58 10.08 4.62
CA HIS A 157 9.02 9.05 5.51
C HIS A 157 9.46 9.27 6.95
N PHE A 158 8.68 8.69 7.85
CA PHE A 158 8.98 8.64 9.26
C PHE A 158 9.07 7.19 9.73
N TYR A 159 9.83 6.98 10.79
CA TYR A 159 9.85 5.74 11.55
C TYR A 159 9.84 6.07 13.04
N VAL A 160 9.40 5.13 13.86
CA VAL A 160 9.56 5.24 15.31
C VAL A 160 10.89 4.60 15.67
N ASP A 161 11.78 5.35 16.30
CA ASP A 161 13.03 4.82 16.81
C ASP A 161 12.72 3.80 17.93
N PRO A 162 13.16 2.53 17.79
CA PRO A 162 12.74 1.46 18.70
C PRO A 162 13.38 1.56 20.10
N ILE A 163 14.42 2.37 20.28
CA ILE A 163 15.10 2.55 21.58
C ILE A 163 14.46 3.70 22.35
N THR A 164 14.26 4.84 21.67
CA THR A 164 13.75 6.08 22.29
C THR A 164 12.23 6.19 22.22
N GLY A 165 11.57 5.44 21.34
CA GLY A 165 10.13 5.52 21.07
C GLY A 165 9.70 6.80 20.35
N LYS A 166 10.64 7.61 19.83
CA LYS A 166 10.34 8.89 19.20
C LYS A 166 10.15 8.73 17.69
N LEU A 167 9.23 9.53 17.14
CA LEU A 167 9.05 9.63 15.71
C LEU A 167 10.24 10.41 15.10
N GLU A 168 10.92 9.80 14.14
CA GLU A 168 12.06 10.38 13.44
C GLU A 168 11.85 10.37 11.93
N ARG A 169 12.47 11.32 11.23
CA ARG A 169 12.50 11.34 9.77
C ARG A 169 13.55 10.36 9.25
N SER A 170 13.17 9.53 8.29
CA SER A 170 14.12 8.64 7.64
C SER A 170 15.14 9.43 6.83
N LYS A 171 16.43 9.09 7.01
CA LYS A 171 17.54 9.68 6.25
C LYS A 171 17.53 9.28 4.78
N ASN A 172 16.88 8.16 4.45
CA ASN A 172 16.78 7.65 3.10
C ASN A 172 15.54 6.76 2.85
N ALA A 173 15.40 6.28 1.62
CA ALA A 173 14.22 5.55 1.17
C ALA A 173 14.12 4.08 1.63
N TYR A 174 15.23 3.39 1.89
CA TYR A 174 15.23 1.91 1.96
C TYR A 174 15.90 1.33 3.21
N GLU A 175 16.69 2.10 3.96
CA GLU A 175 17.27 1.66 5.24
C GLU A 175 16.18 1.41 6.30
N ARG A 176 15.14 2.25 6.28
CA ARG A 176 13.90 2.07 7.03
C ARG A 176 12.77 1.86 6.00
N PRO A 177 12.60 0.64 5.48
CA PRO A 177 11.67 0.40 4.38
C PRO A 177 10.23 0.71 4.79
N GLN A 178 9.34 0.90 3.81
CA GLN A 178 7.89 0.93 4.01
C GLN A 178 7.27 -0.43 3.62
N PRO A 179 7.10 -1.35 4.58
CA PRO A 179 6.70 -2.72 4.26
C PRO A 179 5.25 -3.04 4.68
N HIS A 180 4.41 -2.03 4.84
CA HIS A 180 3.02 -2.17 5.32
C HIS A 180 2.05 -1.91 4.18
N ALA A 181 1.02 -2.74 4.00
CA ALA A 181 0.05 -2.55 2.92
C ALA A 181 -1.03 -1.52 3.23
N CYS A 182 -1.38 -1.32 4.50
CA CYS A 182 -2.57 -0.57 4.90
C CYS A 182 -2.20 0.63 5.76
N PHE A 183 -2.74 1.80 5.41
CA PHE A 183 -2.61 3.02 6.19
C PHE A 183 -3.97 3.70 6.33
N ILE A 184 -4.17 4.36 7.48
CA ILE A 184 -5.30 5.24 7.72
C ILE A 184 -4.74 6.63 7.94
N LEU A 185 -5.23 7.61 7.18
CA LEU A 185 -4.88 9.01 7.36
C LEU A 185 -6.11 9.79 7.84
N SER A 186 -5.86 10.76 8.72
CA SER A 186 -6.82 11.80 9.06
C SER A 186 -6.65 13.00 8.13
N VAL A 187 -7.75 13.73 7.96
CA VAL A 187 -7.78 15.00 7.26
C VAL A 187 -8.61 15.98 8.05
N ASP A 188 -8.05 17.17 8.23
CA ASP A 188 -8.72 18.29 8.86
C ASP A 188 -9.33 19.20 7.78
N ASP A 189 -10.38 19.93 8.15
CA ASP A 189 -11.06 20.91 7.30
C ASP A 189 -10.24 22.20 7.17
N ASP A 190 -9.03 22.04 6.64
CA ASP A 190 -8.04 23.06 6.34
C ASP A 190 -7.49 22.80 4.94
N LEU A 191 -7.29 23.86 4.15
CA LEU A 191 -6.86 23.70 2.76
C LEU A 191 -5.38 23.30 2.64
N VAL A 192 -4.46 23.96 3.34
CA VAL A 192 -3.02 23.95 3.00
C VAL A 192 -2.06 23.64 4.15
N ASN A 193 -2.53 23.69 5.40
CA ASN A 193 -1.69 23.44 6.56
C ASN A 193 -1.43 21.93 6.74
N GLU A 194 -0.47 21.59 7.59
CA GLU A 194 -0.19 20.20 7.99
C GLU A 194 -1.46 19.56 8.55
N GLY A 195 -1.81 18.36 8.08
CA GLY A 195 -3.07 17.70 8.41
C GLY A 195 -4.26 18.06 7.51
N GLY A 196 -4.17 19.16 6.73
CA GLY A 196 -5.21 19.59 5.80
C GLY A 196 -5.33 18.79 4.51
N ILE A 197 -6.19 19.24 3.61
CA ILE A 197 -6.59 18.57 2.36
C ILE A 197 -5.42 18.42 1.39
N MET A 198 -4.67 19.51 1.12
CA MET A 198 -3.54 19.45 0.19
C MET A 198 -2.38 18.61 0.75
N ASP A 199 -2.13 18.70 2.05
CA ASP A 199 -1.11 17.89 2.73
C ASP A 199 -1.49 16.40 2.73
N LEU A 200 -2.78 16.06 2.85
CA LEU A 200 -3.24 14.68 2.73
C LEU A 200 -2.78 14.06 1.40
N TRP A 201 -2.91 14.75 0.27
CA TRP A 201 -2.48 14.19 -1.02
C TRP A 201 -0.97 14.02 -1.11
N VAL A 202 -0.20 14.91 -0.48
CA VAL A 202 1.26 14.75 -0.37
C VAL A 202 1.59 13.52 0.47
N ARG A 203 0.91 13.31 1.61
CA ARG A 203 1.06 12.12 2.46
C ARG A 203 0.66 10.84 1.73
N GLU A 204 -0.47 10.83 1.02
CA GLU A 204 -0.93 9.71 0.19
C GLU A 204 0.08 9.38 -0.90
N ALA A 205 0.60 10.39 -1.61
CA ALA A 205 1.57 10.17 -2.68
C ALA A 205 2.85 9.49 -2.18
N ARG A 206 3.33 9.87 -0.99
CA ARG A 206 4.47 9.18 -0.33
C ARG A 206 4.13 7.73 -0.07
N ILE A 207 2.95 7.44 0.50
CA ILE A 207 2.55 6.06 0.83
C ILE A 207 2.36 5.21 -0.44
N PHE A 208 1.68 5.74 -1.46
CA PHE A 208 1.43 5.03 -2.71
C PHE A 208 2.72 4.70 -3.45
N LYS A 209 3.70 5.60 -3.44
CA LYS A 209 5.00 5.41 -4.09
C LYS A 209 5.69 4.10 -3.69
N TYR A 210 5.46 3.61 -2.47
CA TYR A 210 6.09 2.38 -1.96
C TYR A 210 5.17 1.16 -1.95
N GLY A 211 4.02 1.21 -2.61
CA GLY A 211 3.20 0.02 -2.86
C GLY A 211 2.00 -0.15 -1.93
N SER A 212 1.73 0.83 -1.07
CA SER A 212 0.72 0.73 -0.01
C SER A 212 -0.59 1.43 -0.40
N GLY A 213 -1.68 1.08 0.27
CA GLY A 213 -2.98 1.73 0.14
C GLY A 213 -3.33 2.60 1.34
N VAL A 214 -4.23 3.56 1.13
CA VAL A 214 -4.66 4.52 2.14
C VAL A 214 -6.19 4.56 2.21
N GLY A 215 -6.73 4.58 3.43
CA GLY A 215 -8.11 4.96 3.70
C GLY A 215 -8.21 6.23 4.53
N THR A 216 -9.19 7.07 4.20
CA THR A 216 -9.44 8.34 4.90
C THR A 216 -10.94 8.53 5.06
N ASN A 217 -11.37 8.92 6.27
CA ASN A 217 -12.73 9.40 6.49
C ASN A 217 -12.75 10.92 6.27
N TYR A 218 -13.58 11.37 5.32
CA TYR A 218 -13.66 12.77 4.90
C TYR A 218 -14.81 13.54 5.56
N SER A 219 -15.52 12.94 6.49
CA SER A 219 -16.74 13.50 7.08
C SER A 219 -16.54 14.82 7.81
N ASN A 220 -15.30 15.18 8.18
CA ASN A 220 -15.01 16.45 8.82
C ASN A 220 -14.91 17.62 7.83
N ILE A 221 -14.74 17.35 6.53
CA ILE A 221 -14.65 18.40 5.52
C ILE A 221 -16.02 19.04 5.34
N ARG A 222 -16.07 20.37 5.31
CA ARG A 222 -17.34 21.10 5.17
C ARG A 222 -17.98 20.88 3.80
N ALA A 223 -19.30 20.86 3.80
CA ALA A 223 -20.10 20.67 2.62
C ALA A 223 -20.16 21.91 1.71
N GLU A 224 -20.65 21.74 0.49
CA GLU A 224 -20.90 22.81 -0.47
C GLU A 224 -21.88 23.84 0.13
N GLY A 225 -21.58 25.13 -0.08
CA GLY A 225 -22.41 26.22 0.42
C GLY A 225 -22.15 26.61 1.89
N GLU A 226 -21.42 25.80 2.66
CA GLU A 226 -21.01 26.19 4.02
C GLU A 226 -20.05 27.39 4.01
N LYS A 227 -20.09 28.24 5.04
CA LYS A 227 -19.36 29.52 5.05
C LYS A 227 -17.85 29.33 5.19
N LEU A 228 -17.08 30.23 4.56
CA LEU A 228 -15.63 30.34 4.74
C LEU A 228 -15.29 31.54 5.64
N SER A 229 -14.17 31.44 6.37
CA SER A 229 -13.70 32.50 7.28
C SER A 229 -13.30 33.78 6.54
N GLY A 230 -12.78 33.68 5.31
CA GLY A 230 -12.43 34.81 4.45
C GLY A 230 -13.60 35.44 3.70
N GLY A 231 -14.84 34.98 3.95
CA GLY A 231 -16.01 35.32 3.13
C GLY A 231 -16.24 34.34 1.98
N GLY A 232 -17.47 34.30 1.47
CA GLY A 232 -17.90 33.32 0.46
C GLY A 232 -18.32 31.96 1.03
N THR A 233 -18.40 30.96 0.16
CA THR A 233 -18.90 29.62 0.45
C THR A 233 -17.95 28.54 -0.05
N SER A 234 -17.95 27.40 0.63
CA SER A 234 -17.20 26.20 0.25
C SER A 234 -17.67 25.64 -1.08
N SER A 235 -16.73 25.09 -1.87
CA SER A 235 -16.98 24.29 -3.07
C SER A 235 -17.40 22.85 -2.75
N GLY A 236 -17.43 22.48 -1.48
CA GLY A 236 -17.89 21.18 -1.00
C GLY A 236 -16.87 20.04 -1.12
N LEU A 237 -17.15 18.98 -0.38
CA LEU A 237 -16.32 17.78 -0.30
C LEU A 237 -16.14 17.14 -1.68
N MET A 238 -17.20 17.02 -2.47
CA MET A 238 -17.16 16.34 -3.77
C MET A 238 -16.16 16.99 -4.73
N SER A 239 -15.92 18.30 -4.63
CA SER A 239 -14.90 19.00 -5.42
C SER A 239 -13.48 18.50 -5.11
N PHE A 240 -13.15 18.31 -3.83
CA PHE A 240 -11.85 17.81 -3.40
C PHE A 240 -11.67 16.32 -3.65
N LEU A 241 -12.73 15.52 -3.53
CA LEU A 241 -12.67 14.10 -3.89
C LEU A 241 -12.30 13.88 -5.36
N LYS A 242 -12.80 14.74 -6.27
CA LYS A 242 -12.40 14.72 -7.69
C LYS A 242 -10.90 14.98 -7.87
N ILE A 243 -10.32 15.90 -7.09
CA ILE A 243 -8.87 16.16 -7.16
C ILE A 243 -8.08 14.95 -6.62
N GLY A 244 -8.49 14.42 -5.48
CA GLY A 244 -7.87 13.22 -4.88
C GLY A 244 -7.94 11.99 -5.79
N ASP A 245 -9.05 11.83 -6.51
CA ASP A 245 -9.22 10.79 -7.53
C ASP A 245 -8.19 10.91 -8.67
N ARG A 246 -8.00 12.12 -9.20
CA ARG A 246 -6.97 12.38 -10.23
C ARG A 246 -5.56 12.16 -9.73
N ALA A 247 -5.27 12.61 -8.51
CA ALA A 247 -3.98 12.41 -7.88
C ALA A 247 -3.67 10.91 -7.72
N ALA A 248 -4.63 10.11 -7.25
CA ALA A 248 -4.48 8.66 -7.12
C ALA A 248 -4.25 7.97 -8.49
N GLY A 249 -4.99 8.37 -9.53
CA GLY A 249 -4.84 7.82 -10.88
C GLY A 249 -3.48 8.11 -11.54
N ALA A 250 -2.86 9.25 -11.20
CA ALA A 250 -1.55 9.64 -11.72
C ALA A 250 -0.38 8.87 -11.08
N ILE A 251 -0.58 8.28 -9.89
CA ILE A 251 0.50 7.67 -9.11
C ILE A 251 0.53 6.16 -9.33
N LYS A 252 1.67 5.67 -9.82
CA LYS A 252 1.95 4.24 -9.97
C LYS A 252 2.56 3.68 -8.69
N SER A 253 1.88 2.71 -8.09
CA SER A 253 2.19 2.20 -6.76
C SER A 253 3.41 1.27 -6.77
N GLY A 254 4.35 1.50 -5.84
CA GLY A 254 5.59 0.73 -5.71
C GLY A 254 6.57 0.90 -6.88
N GLY A 255 6.39 1.92 -7.73
CA GLY A 255 7.16 2.07 -8.98
C GLY A 255 6.90 0.95 -10.00
N THR A 256 5.81 0.20 -9.84
CA THR A 256 5.37 -0.87 -10.74
C THR A 256 4.11 -0.45 -11.50
N THR A 257 3.57 -1.30 -12.38
CA THR A 257 2.35 -0.99 -13.14
C THR A 257 1.04 -0.99 -12.33
N ARG A 258 1.09 -1.12 -11.00
CA ARG A 258 -0.11 -1.15 -10.14
C ARG A 258 -0.65 0.26 -9.89
N ARG A 259 -1.98 0.45 -9.96
CA ARG A 259 -2.65 1.70 -9.56
C ARG A 259 -2.58 1.90 -8.04
N ALA A 260 -2.57 3.15 -7.58
CA ALA A 260 -2.74 3.47 -6.17
C ALA A 260 -4.08 2.92 -5.65
N ALA A 261 -4.11 2.48 -4.40
CA ALA A 261 -5.32 2.00 -3.74
C ALA A 261 -5.79 3.04 -2.72
N LYS A 262 -6.92 3.69 -3.00
CA LYS A 262 -7.52 4.72 -2.15
C LYS A 262 -8.91 4.27 -1.69
N MET A 263 -9.18 4.44 -0.40
CA MET A 263 -10.50 4.30 0.20
C MET A 263 -10.98 5.66 0.71
N VAL A 264 -12.19 6.02 0.35
CA VAL A 264 -12.89 7.23 0.80
C VAL A 264 -14.09 6.79 1.62
N CYS A 265 -14.12 7.20 2.88
CA CYS A 265 -15.26 6.97 3.76
C CYS A 265 -16.00 8.28 4.04
N LEU A 266 -17.33 8.19 4.10
CA LEU A 266 -18.19 9.30 4.49
C LEU A 266 -19.27 8.82 5.48
N ASP A 267 -19.55 9.62 6.50
CA ASP A 267 -20.59 9.36 7.48
C ASP A 267 -21.95 9.74 6.89
N LEU A 268 -22.98 8.93 7.18
CA LEU A 268 -24.29 9.02 6.55
C LEU A 268 -25.01 10.37 6.77
N ASP A 269 -24.60 11.15 7.77
CA ASP A 269 -25.17 12.47 8.09
C ASP A 269 -24.48 13.62 7.35
N HIS A 270 -23.51 13.34 6.47
CA HIS A 270 -22.83 14.39 5.72
C HIS A 270 -23.79 15.06 4.70
N PRO A 271 -23.81 16.40 4.54
CA PRO A 271 -24.77 17.08 3.64
C PRO A 271 -24.64 16.76 2.15
N GLU A 272 -23.48 16.24 1.72
CA GLU A 272 -23.21 15.75 0.36
C GLU A 272 -23.31 14.21 0.24
N ILE A 273 -23.93 13.51 1.21
CA ILE A 273 -23.94 12.05 1.22
C ILE A 273 -24.63 11.42 0.00
N ILE A 274 -25.73 12.02 -0.48
CA ILE A 274 -26.45 11.53 -1.67
C ILE A 274 -25.57 11.69 -2.90
N ASP A 275 -24.96 12.87 -3.08
CA ASP A 275 -24.03 13.13 -4.17
C ASP A 275 -22.84 12.15 -4.14
N PHE A 276 -22.34 11.80 -2.96
CA PHE A 276 -21.28 10.82 -2.77
C PHE A 276 -21.71 9.38 -3.15
N ILE A 277 -22.93 8.98 -2.78
CA ILE A 277 -23.50 7.67 -3.13
C ILE A 277 -23.68 7.55 -4.65
N ASP A 278 -24.25 8.58 -5.27
CA ASP A 278 -24.58 8.58 -6.70
C ASP A 278 -23.36 8.90 -7.60
N TRP A 279 -22.27 9.41 -7.04
CA TRP A 279 -21.13 9.92 -7.80
C TRP A 279 -20.63 8.95 -8.88
N LYS A 280 -20.36 7.69 -8.52
CA LYS A 280 -19.78 6.73 -9.46
C LYS A 280 -20.76 6.34 -10.57
N VAL A 281 -22.04 6.16 -10.24
CA VAL A 281 -23.05 5.79 -11.25
C VAL A 281 -23.30 6.95 -12.22
N GLU A 282 -23.29 8.20 -11.74
CA GLU A 282 -23.41 9.37 -12.62
C GLU A 282 -22.18 9.53 -13.53
N GLU A 283 -20.97 9.20 -13.07
CA GLU A 283 -19.77 9.21 -13.92
C GLU A 283 -19.79 8.06 -14.95
N GLU A 284 -20.35 6.89 -14.61
CA GLU A 284 -20.52 5.78 -15.56
C GLU A 284 -21.47 6.13 -16.72
N LYS A 285 -22.51 6.93 -16.48
CA LYS A 285 -23.36 7.45 -17.57
C LYS A 285 -22.55 8.25 -18.60
N LYS A 286 -21.56 9.03 -18.14
CA LYS A 286 -20.65 9.78 -19.02
C LYS A 286 -19.74 8.84 -19.80
N VAL A 287 -19.21 7.80 -19.15
CA VAL A 287 -18.41 6.76 -19.83
C VAL A 287 -19.23 6.08 -20.92
N ALA A 288 -20.48 5.71 -20.64
CA ALA A 288 -21.36 5.08 -21.64
C ALA A 288 -21.59 6.00 -22.85
N ALA A 289 -21.79 7.31 -22.63
CA ALA A 289 -21.90 8.28 -23.71
C ALA A 289 -20.61 8.40 -24.55
N LEU A 290 -19.43 8.35 -23.91
CA LEU A 290 -18.15 8.34 -24.61
C LEU A 290 -17.96 7.05 -25.42
N ILE A 291 -18.28 5.88 -24.86
CA ILE A 291 -18.19 4.62 -25.58
C ILE A 291 -19.13 4.63 -26.80
N ALA A 292 -20.35 5.15 -26.65
CA ALA A 292 -21.29 5.30 -27.76
C ALA A 292 -20.76 6.24 -28.87
N ALA A 293 -19.90 7.20 -28.51
CA ALA A 293 -19.22 8.07 -29.46
C ALA A 293 -17.95 7.45 -30.09
N GLY A 294 -17.61 6.20 -29.75
CA GLY A 294 -16.50 5.44 -30.35
C GLY A 294 -15.21 5.41 -29.53
N TYR A 295 -15.21 5.94 -28.30
CA TYR A 295 -14.06 5.79 -27.39
C TYR A 295 -13.94 4.34 -26.89
N ALA A 296 -12.70 3.90 -26.65
CA ALA A 296 -12.43 2.54 -26.18
C ALA A 296 -13.11 2.25 -24.83
N SER A 297 -13.73 1.08 -24.72
CA SER A 297 -14.43 0.61 -23.52
C SER A 297 -13.52 -0.05 -22.48
N ASP A 298 -12.22 -0.16 -22.77
CA ASP A 298 -11.27 -0.71 -21.82
C ASP A 298 -11.08 0.24 -20.62
N TYR A 299 -10.89 -0.31 -19.42
CA TYR A 299 -10.81 0.49 -18.19
C TYR A 299 -9.55 1.36 -18.10
N GLU A 300 -8.53 1.10 -18.92
CA GLU A 300 -7.36 1.96 -19.12
C GLU A 300 -7.53 2.87 -20.34
N GLY A 301 -8.72 2.88 -20.94
CA GLY A 301 -9.06 3.60 -22.15
C GLY A 301 -9.37 5.06 -21.87
N GLU A 302 -9.43 5.85 -22.94
CA GLU A 302 -9.65 7.30 -22.84
C GLU A 302 -10.97 7.66 -22.16
N ALA A 303 -12.03 6.86 -22.36
CA ALA A 303 -13.32 7.09 -21.72
C ALA A 303 -13.23 7.07 -20.19
N TYR A 304 -12.66 5.99 -19.62
CA TYR A 304 -12.48 5.85 -18.17
C TYR A 304 -11.43 6.82 -17.61
N LYS A 305 -10.38 7.13 -18.38
CA LYS A 305 -9.37 8.12 -17.97
C LYS A 305 -9.91 9.54 -17.90
N THR A 306 -11.02 9.86 -18.56
CA THR A 306 -11.55 11.23 -18.65
C THR A 306 -12.61 11.54 -17.59
N VAL A 307 -13.23 10.53 -16.98
CA VAL A 307 -14.21 10.71 -15.90
C VAL A 307 -13.56 10.67 -14.52
N SER A 308 -14.29 11.11 -13.50
CA SER A 308 -13.88 11.09 -12.10
C SER A 308 -14.40 9.86 -11.34
N GLY A 309 -13.91 9.65 -10.13
CA GLY A 309 -14.36 8.60 -9.22
C GLY A 309 -13.82 7.20 -9.55
N GLN A 310 -12.89 7.05 -10.48
CA GLN A 310 -12.42 5.73 -10.95
C GLN A 310 -11.26 5.14 -10.14
N ASN A 311 -10.60 5.95 -9.32
CA ASN A 311 -9.35 5.62 -8.63
C ASN A 311 -9.50 5.52 -7.11
N SER A 312 -10.74 5.40 -6.63
CA SER A 312 -11.05 5.17 -5.22
C SER A 312 -12.17 4.15 -5.04
N ASN A 313 -12.16 3.48 -3.91
CA ASN A 313 -13.32 2.76 -3.38
C ASN A 313 -14.04 3.67 -2.39
N ASN A 314 -15.37 3.71 -2.47
CA ASN A 314 -16.20 4.60 -1.67
C ASN A 314 -17.00 3.74 -0.68
N SER A 315 -17.12 4.21 0.56
CA SER A 315 -17.88 3.52 1.61
C SER A 315 -18.60 4.52 2.49
N VAL A 316 -19.83 4.16 2.89
CA VAL A 316 -20.64 4.96 3.80
C VAL A 316 -20.63 4.33 5.18
N ARG A 317 -20.36 5.12 6.22
CA ARG A 317 -20.51 4.71 7.61
C ARG A 317 -21.96 4.95 8.04
N ILE A 318 -22.70 3.86 8.23
CA ILE A 318 -24.10 3.88 8.65
C ILE A 318 -24.18 3.66 10.17
N PRO A 319 -24.69 4.62 10.97
CA PRO A 319 -24.84 4.43 12.42
C PRO A 319 -26.09 3.61 12.76
N ASN A 320 -26.09 2.95 13.93
CA ASN A 320 -27.26 2.21 14.43
C ASN A 320 -28.51 3.08 14.62
N GLU A 321 -28.36 4.40 14.78
CA GLU A 321 -29.48 5.34 14.85
C GLU A 321 -30.29 5.38 13.54
N PHE A 322 -29.64 5.26 12.40
CA PHE A 322 -30.32 5.26 11.10
C PHE A 322 -31.38 4.17 11.03
N PHE A 323 -31.04 2.94 11.46
CA PHE A 323 -31.98 1.83 11.46
C PHE A 323 -33.16 2.03 12.42
N ARG A 324 -32.96 2.75 13.52
CA ARG A 324 -34.05 3.09 14.45
C ARG A 324 -35.01 4.09 13.81
N ARG A 325 -34.49 5.17 13.20
CA ARG A 325 -35.31 6.16 12.49
C ARG A 325 -36.06 5.55 11.31
N LEU A 326 -35.38 4.69 10.53
CA LEU A 326 -35.97 3.96 9.43
C LEU A 326 -37.13 3.07 9.88
N ALA A 327 -36.98 2.34 10.99
CA ALA A 327 -38.04 1.50 11.53
C ALA A 327 -39.28 2.30 12.00
N ASN A 328 -39.08 3.55 12.40
CA ASN A 328 -40.13 4.46 12.82
C ASN A 328 -40.65 5.37 11.69
N ASN A 329 -40.11 5.25 10.47
CA ASN A 329 -40.42 6.13 9.34
C ASN A 329 -40.19 7.63 9.66
N GLU A 330 -39.06 7.92 10.33
CA GLU A 330 -38.62 9.25 10.71
C GLU A 330 -37.56 9.82 9.75
N ASP A 331 -37.52 11.15 9.61
CA ASP A 331 -36.56 11.86 8.78
C ASP A 331 -35.10 11.63 9.23
N TRP A 332 -34.19 11.51 8.27
CA TRP A 332 -32.75 11.54 8.48
C TRP A 332 -32.18 12.94 8.22
N GLU A 333 -31.50 13.50 9.22
CA GLU A 333 -30.95 14.86 9.16
C GLU A 333 -29.49 14.84 8.71
N MET A 334 -29.14 15.70 7.76
CA MET A 334 -27.77 15.90 7.32
C MET A 334 -27.23 17.22 7.86
N THR A 335 -26.08 17.18 8.52
CA THR A 335 -25.61 18.25 9.42
C THR A 335 -24.37 18.94 8.87
N GLY A 336 -24.40 20.27 8.75
CA GLY A 336 -23.26 21.08 8.33
C GLY A 336 -22.09 20.98 9.31
N ARG A 337 -20.86 20.91 8.78
CA ARG A 337 -19.65 20.70 9.61
C ARG A 337 -19.13 21.99 10.24
N SER A 338 -19.48 23.14 9.68
CA SER A 338 -19.03 24.45 10.14
C SER A 338 -19.84 24.99 11.33
N ASP A 339 -21.15 24.73 11.39
CA ASP A 339 -22.03 25.28 12.43
C ASP A 339 -22.92 24.25 13.13
N GLY A 340 -22.86 22.97 12.73
CA GLY A 340 -23.62 21.88 13.35
C GLY A 340 -25.12 21.93 13.10
N LYS A 341 -25.61 22.77 12.17
CA LYS A 341 -27.04 22.87 11.86
C LYS A 341 -27.44 21.88 10.79
N VAL A 342 -28.71 21.48 10.82
CA VAL A 342 -29.31 20.64 9.78
C VAL A 342 -29.38 21.44 8.47
N MET A 343 -28.73 20.93 7.43
CA MET A 343 -28.73 21.50 6.08
C MET A 343 -29.79 20.87 5.19
N LYS A 344 -30.03 19.56 5.33
CA LYS A 344 -30.98 18.79 4.53
C LYS A 344 -31.65 17.73 5.41
N LYS A 345 -32.85 17.30 5.01
CA LYS A 345 -33.58 16.17 5.57
C LYS A 345 -34.09 15.28 4.45
N ILE A 346 -34.15 13.96 4.68
CA ILE A 346 -34.76 12.97 3.78
C ILE A 346 -35.71 12.09 4.56
#